data_AF-A0A0P7LHJ3-F1
#
_entry.id   AF-A0A0P7LHJ3-F1
#
_cell.length_a   1.000
_cell.length_b   1.000
_cell.length_c   1.000
_cell.angle_alpha   90.00
_cell.angle_beta   90.00
_cell.angle_gamma   90.00
#
_symmetry.space_group_name_H-M   'P 1'
#
loop_
_entity.id
_entity.type
_entity.pdbx_description
1 polymer ?
#
loop_
_entity_poly.entity_id
_entity_poly.type
_entity_poly.pdbx_seq_one_letter_code
_entity_poly.pdbx_strand_id
1 'polypeptide(L)'
;MTNKTKELVAAGHALASELKAECGAVDMRSVAKLISDLATQLEVQLVRANALAAENAGLKAGILHASEDMEAHHDDYALFSYDADGEQMDALLRLCDAQDSIASLENAKTPATDVFLAEVRAHDLNAFIRHHSAELDAHIKNGGEQFDEKSVRIRDIIVSARLFREQIRKGVQS
;
A
#
# COMPACT_ATOMS: atom_id res chain seq x y z
N MET A 1 -5.14 -21.08 -26.76
CA MET A 1 -6.02 -20.37 -25.81
C MET A 1 -6.81 -21.39 -25.03
N THR A 2 -6.45 -21.56 -23.76
CA THR A 2 -6.88 -22.63 -22.86
C THR A 2 -8.38 -22.52 -22.55
N ASN A 3 -9.03 -23.67 -22.35
CA ASN A 3 -10.46 -23.89 -22.13
C ASN A 3 -11.12 -22.87 -21.19
N LYS A 4 -10.38 -22.41 -20.18
CA LYS A 4 -10.76 -21.38 -19.21
C LYS A 4 -11.29 -20.07 -19.81
N THR A 5 -10.75 -19.64 -20.95
CA THR A 5 -11.15 -18.37 -21.58
C THR A 5 -12.55 -18.49 -22.20
N LYS A 6 -12.89 -19.66 -22.76
CA LYS A 6 -14.22 -19.93 -23.34
C LYS A 6 -15.28 -20.09 -22.26
N GLU A 7 -14.92 -20.73 -21.15
CA GLU A 7 -15.80 -20.87 -19.98
C GLU A 7 -16.14 -19.49 -19.36
N LEU A 8 -15.15 -18.60 -19.23
CA LEU A 8 -15.35 -17.24 -18.74
C LEU A 8 -16.24 -16.41 -19.67
N VAL A 9 -16.08 -16.55 -20.99
CA VAL A 9 -16.92 -15.84 -21.98
C VAL A 9 -18.37 -16.35 -21.93
N ALA A 10 -18.57 -17.66 -21.81
CA ALA A 10 -19.92 -18.23 -21.68
C ALA A 10 -20.60 -17.80 -20.37
N ALA A 11 -19.87 -17.80 -19.25
CA ALA A 11 -20.36 -17.32 -17.96
C ALA A 11 -20.73 -15.82 -18.01
N GLY A 12 -19.93 -15.00 -18.71
CA GLY A 12 -20.23 -13.59 -18.93
C GLY A 12 -21.52 -13.36 -19.73
N HIS A 13 -21.77 -14.15 -20.78
CA HIS A 13 -23.00 -14.07 -21.56
C HIS A 13 -24.24 -14.52 -20.78
N ALA A 14 -24.12 -15.54 -19.92
CA ALA A 14 -25.19 -15.99 -19.04
C ALA A 14 -25.56 -14.90 -18.01
N LEU A 15 -24.57 -14.34 -17.32
CA LEU A 15 -24.77 -13.25 -16.34
C LEU A 15 -25.40 -12.00 -16.99
N ALA A 16 -24.97 -11.64 -18.19
CA ALA A 16 -25.55 -10.53 -18.94
C ALA A 16 -27.01 -10.78 -19.34
N SER A 17 -27.38 -12.04 -19.59
CA SER A 17 -28.76 -12.43 -19.94
C SER A 17 -29.66 -12.48 -18.71
N GLU A 18 -29.14 -12.90 -17.56
CA GLU A 18 -29.82 -12.82 -16.25
C GLU A 18 -30.07 -11.36 -15.84
N LEU A 19 -29.05 -10.49 -15.94
CA LEU A 19 -29.18 -9.05 -15.69
C LEU A 19 -30.21 -8.37 -16.61
N LYS A 20 -30.37 -8.89 -17.83
CA LYS A 20 -31.36 -8.41 -18.80
C LYS A 20 -32.78 -8.92 -18.49
N ALA A 21 -32.92 -10.11 -17.90
CA ALA A 21 -34.20 -10.69 -17.52
C ALA A 21 -34.81 -10.03 -16.27
N GLU A 22 -33.98 -9.49 -15.36
CA GLU A 22 -34.41 -8.78 -14.15
C GLU A 22 -34.59 -7.26 -14.34
N CYS A 23 -34.83 -6.78 -15.57
CA CYS A 23 -35.01 -5.36 -15.87
C CYS A 23 -36.32 -4.78 -15.29
N GLY A 24 -36.29 -4.57 -13.98
CA GLY A 24 -37.21 -3.77 -13.16
C GLY A 24 -36.54 -3.19 -11.91
N ALA A 25 -35.27 -3.51 -11.60
CA ALA A 25 -34.63 -3.11 -10.33
C ALA A 25 -33.16 -2.66 -10.38
N VAL A 26 -32.52 -2.56 -11.57
CA VAL A 26 -31.15 -2.00 -11.65
C VAL A 26 -31.22 -0.50 -11.87
N ASP A 27 -31.05 0.28 -10.80
CA ASP A 27 -30.88 1.72 -10.88
C ASP A 27 -29.55 2.04 -11.57
N MET A 28 -29.60 2.48 -12.83
CA MET A 28 -28.41 2.85 -13.61
C MET A 28 -27.56 3.93 -12.93
N ARG A 29 -28.13 4.75 -12.02
CA ARG A 29 -27.34 5.69 -11.22
C ARG A 29 -26.47 4.98 -10.19
N SER A 30 -26.97 3.93 -9.57
CA SER A 30 -26.22 3.09 -8.63
C SER A 30 -25.08 2.34 -9.34
N VAL A 31 -25.30 1.86 -10.56
CA VAL A 31 -24.24 1.24 -11.39
C VAL A 31 -23.17 2.28 -11.77
N ALA A 32 -23.58 3.47 -12.21
CA ALA A 32 -22.64 4.55 -12.54
C ALA A 32 -21.79 4.97 -11.33
N LYS A 33 -22.39 5.00 -10.13
CA LYS A 33 -21.68 5.29 -8.89
C LYS A 33 -20.65 4.22 -8.55
N LEU A 34 -20.99 2.93 -8.65
CA LEU A 34 -20.04 1.84 -8.43
C LEU A 34 -18.86 1.88 -9.41
N ILE A 35 -19.13 2.19 -10.68
CA ILE A 35 -18.07 2.34 -11.70
C ILE A 35 -17.14 3.51 -11.34
N SER A 36 -17.71 4.65 -10.92
CA SER A 36 -16.94 5.82 -10.49
C SER A 36 -16.10 5.52 -9.24
N ASP A 37 -16.68 4.84 -8.25
CA ASP A 37 -15.98 4.45 -7.03
C ASP A 37 -14.83 3.47 -7.34
N LEU A 38 -15.06 2.51 -8.23
CA LEU A 38 -14.03 1.55 -8.67
C LEU A 38 -12.90 2.23 -9.45
N ALA A 39 -13.23 3.14 -10.37
CA ALA A 39 -12.23 3.92 -11.11
C ALA A 39 -11.35 4.72 -10.17
N THR A 40 -11.96 5.41 -9.20
CA THR A 40 -11.23 6.17 -8.16
C THR A 40 -10.33 5.26 -7.33
N GLN A 41 -10.81 4.07 -6.95
CA GLN A 41 -9.99 3.10 -6.21
C GLN A 41 -8.81 2.58 -7.03
N LEU A 42 -8.99 2.32 -8.32
CA LEU A 42 -7.90 1.90 -9.21
C LEU A 42 -6.83 2.98 -9.35
N GLU A 43 -7.22 4.25 -9.48
CA GLU A 43 -6.28 5.38 -9.51
C GLU A 43 -5.45 5.47 -8.21
N VAL A 44 -6.10 5.34 -7.05
CA VAL A 44 -5.43 5.33 -5.74
C VAL A 44 -4.44 4.16 -5.63
N GLN A 45 -4.82 2.97 -6.12
CA GLN A 45 -3.92 1.81 -6.11
C GLN A 45 -2.74 1.99 -7.06
N LEU A 46 -2.95 2.59 -8.23
CA LEU A 46 -1.89 2.86 -9.21
C LEU A 46 -0.86 3.85 -8.65
N VAL A 47 -1.30 4.95 -8.06
CA VAL A 47 -0.41 5.96 -7.44
C VAL A 47 0.44 5.32 -6.34
N ARG A 48 -0.20 4.51 -5.49
CA ARG A 48 0.47 3.79 -4.41
C ARG A 48 1.50 2.79 -4.92
N ALA A 49 1.14 1.97 -5.92
CA ALA A 49 2.04 1.00 -6.51
C ALA A 49 3.26 1.68 -7.13
N ASN A 50 3.05 2.80 -7.84
CA ASN A 50 4.15 3.58 -8.42
C ASN A 50 5.08 4.16 -7.34
N ALA A 51 4.54 4.67 -6.23
CA ALA A 51 5.34 5.18 -5.12
C ALA A 51 6.19 4.07 -4.46
N LEU A 52 5.59 2.91 -4.18
CA LEU A 52 6.31 1.75 -3.63
C LEU A 52 7.36 1.21 -4.61
N ALA A 53 7.08 1.21 -5.91
CA ALA A 53 8.02 0.78 -6.94
C ALA A 53 9.21 1.74 -7.05
N ALA A 54 8.96 3.05 -7.02
CA ALA A 54 10.01 4.06 -7.05
C ALA A 54 10.92 3.99 -5.81
N GLU A 55 10.33 3.83 -4.61
CA GLU A 55 11.07 3.63 -3.37
C GLU A 55 11.94 2.37 -3.41
N ASN A 56 11.37 1.24 -3.86
CA ASN A 56 12.13 0.00 -4.02
C ASN A 56 13.26 0.11 -5.05
N ALA A 57 13.03 0.83 -6.16
CA ALA A 57 14.07 1.08 -7.16
C ALA A 57 15.21 1.92 -6.56
N GLY A 58 14.90 2.94 -5.76
CA GLY A 58 15.88 3.75 -5.05
C GLY A 58 16.71 2.92 -4.05
N LEU A 59 16.07 2.06 -3.26
CA LEU A 59 16.78 1.16 -2.34
C LEU A 59 17.71 0.19 -3.08
N LYS A 60 17.25 -0.40 -4.18
CA LYS A 60 18.08 -1.30 -5.01
C LYS A 60 19.27 -0.58 -5.63
N ALA A 61 19.07 0.65 -6.09
CA ALA A 61 20.16 1.47 -6.62
C ALA A 61 21.19 1.80 -5.53
N GLY A 62 20.75 2.13 -4.31
CA GLY A 62 21.65 2.36 -3.18
C GLY A 62 22.45 1.11 -2.78
N ILE A 63 21.82 -0.07 -2.79
CA ILE A 63 22.51 -1.36 -2.56
C ILE A 63 23.56 -1.62 -3.64
N LEU A 64 23.22 -1.38 -4.91
CA LEU A 64 24.16 -1.56 -6.01
C LEU A 64 25.35 -0.62 -5.88
N HIS A 65 25.11 0.67 -5.59
CA HIS A 65 26.17 1.65 -5.38
C HIS A 65 27.12 1.25 -4.24
N ALA A 66 26.58 0.82 -3.10
CA ALA A 66 27.40 0.32 -2.00
C ALA A 66 28.21 -0.92 -2.39
N SER A 67 27.66 -1.81 -3.23
CA SER A 67 28.38 -2.98 -3.74
C SER A 67 29.49 -2.60 -4.74
N GLU A 68 29.24 -1.62 -5.61
CA GLU A 68 30.23 -1.12 -6.56
C GLU A 68 31.39 -0.41 -5.85
N ASP A 69 31.09 0.39 -4.81
CA ASP A 69 32.12 1.01 -3.94
C ASP A 69 33.00 -0.05 -3.27
N MET A 70 32.44 -1.22 -2.90
CA MET A 70 33.21 -2.34 -2.38
C MET A 70 34.08 -3.02 -3.45
N GLU A 71 33.55 -3.20 -4.68
CA GLU A 71 34.21 -3.93 -5.78
C GLU A 71 35.32 -3.12 -6.48
N ALA A 72 35.20 -1.80 -6.56
CA ALA A 72 36.16 -0.92 -7.26
C ALA A 72 37.60 -0.98 -6.72
N HIS A 73 37.81 -1.59 -5.54
CA HIS A 73 39.11 -1.74 -4.88
C HIS A 73 39.64 -3.19 -4.87
N HIS A 74 39.20 -4.05 -5.79
CA HIS A 74 39.72 -5.41 -5.99
C HIS A 74 40.55 -5.54 -7.27
N ASP A 75 41.78 -6.05 -7.16
CA ASP A 75 42.51 -6.65 -8.28
C ASP A 75 42.20 -8.16 -8.35
N ASP A 76 42.39 -8.76 -9.52
CA ASP A 76 41.85 -10.06 -10.02
C ASP A 76 42.08 -11.31 -9.11
N TYR A 77 42.82 -11.18 -8.01
CA TYR A 77 43.22 -12.26 -7.08
C TYR A 77 42.73 -12.12 -5.63
N ALA A 78 41.91 -11.12 -5.30
CA ALA A 78 40.99 -11.08 -4.15
C ALA A 78 41.48 -11.56 -2.75
N LEU A 79 42.73 -11.28 -2.34
CA LEU A 79 43.15 -11.50 -0.94
C LEU A 79 43.92 -10.35 -0.29
N PHE A 80 44.44 -9.40 -1.08
CA PHE A 80 45.14 -8.21 -0.58
C PHE A 80 44.78 -7.01 -1.47
N SER A 81 44.50 -5.84 -0.88
CA SER A 81 44.63 -4.57 -1.61
C SER A 81 46.08 -4.09 -1.44
N TYR A 82 46.61 -3.33 -2.39
CA TYR A 82 47.94 -2.72 -2.25
C TYR A 82 47.80 -1.20 -2.19
N ASP A 83 48.57 -0.51 -1.35
CA ASP A 83 48.61 0.96 -1.36
C ASP A 83 49.38 1.51 -2.58
N ALA A 84 49.49 2.84 -2.67
CA ALA A 84 50.19 3.52 -3.77
C ALA A 84 51.68 3.16 -3.86
N ASP A 85 52.26 2.60 -2.80
CA ASP A 85 53.65 2.16 -2.71
C ASP A 85 53.79 0.63 -2.91
N GLY A 86 52.68 -0.10 -3.08
CA GLY A 86 52.66 -1.54 -3.35
C GLY A 86 52.69 -2.42 -2.11
N GLU A 87 52.37 -1.88 -0.92
CA GLU A 87 52.32 -2.63 0.34
C GLU A 87 50.94 -3.25 0.57
N GLN A 88 50.90 -4.47 1.12
CA GLN A 88 49.65 -5.17 1.39
C GLN A 88 48.82 -4.44 2.45
N MET A 89 47.62 -4.05 2.07
CA MET A 89 46.63 -3.38 2.89
C MET A 89 45.56 -4.39 3.34
N ASP A 90 45.24 -4.33 4.64
CA ASP A 90 44.30 -5.24 5.29
C ASP A 90 42.87 -5.05 4.78
N ALA A 91 42.07 -6.12 4.76
CA ALA A 91 40.69 -6.12 4.27
C ALA A 91 39.77 -5.10 4.97
N LEU A 92 40.17 -4.59 6.14
CA LEU A 92 39.50 -3.53 6.89
C LEU A 92 39.39 -2.19 6.13
N LEU A 93 40.28 -1.87 5.19
CA LEU A 93 40.16 -0.63 4.40
C LEU A 93 38.93 -0.62 3.46
N ARG A 94 38.48 -1.80 2.98
CA ARG A 94 37.31 -1.91 2.07
C ARG A 94 35.98 -1.50 2.72
N LEU A 95 35.86 -1.71 4.03
CA LEU A 95 34.70 -1.27 4.79
C LEU A 95 34.65 0.25 4.94
N CYS A 96 35.78 0.96 4.82
CA CYS A 96 35.84 2.42 4.95
C CYS A 96 35.28 3.13 3.71
N ASP A 97 35.52 2.63 2.50
CA ASP A 97 35.09 3.30 1.27
C ASP A 97 33.57 3.13 1.00
N ALA A 98 33.02 1.95 1.29
CA ALA A 98 31.58 1.71 1.23
C ALA A 98 30.83 2.16 2.50
N GLN A 99 31.54 2.61 3.54
CA GLN A 99 30.95 2.94 4.84
C GLN A 99 29.87 4.02 4.73
N ASP A 100 30.13 5.04 3.92
CA ASP A 100 29.22 6.17 3.73
C ASP A 100 27.97 5.73 2.93
N SER A 101 28.15 4.93 1.87
CA SER A 101 27.05 4.37 1.08
C SER A 101 26.18 3.41 1.90
N ILE A 102 26.80 2.57 2.74
CA ILE A 102 26.10 1.66 3.66
C ILE A 102 25.36 2.46 4.74
N ALA A 103 25.99 3.44 5.37
CA ALA A 103 25.36 4.29 6.39
C ALA A 103 24.17 5.09 5.80
N SER A 104 24.27 5.53 4.55
CA SER A 104 23.16 6.17 3.85
C SER A 104 21.99 5.20 3.61
N LEU A 105 22.26 3.93 3.32
CA LEU A 105 21.23 2.91 3.15
C LEU A 105 20.57 2.53 4.48
N GLU A 106 21.34 2.39 5.57
CA GLU A 106 20.83 2.12 6.92
C GLU A 106 19.87 3.22 7.39
N ASN A 107 20.15 4.47 7.04
CA ASN A 107 19.33 5.62 7.39
C ASN A 107 18.22 5.94 6.38
N ALA A 108 18.13 5.19 5.28
CA ALA A 108 17.14 5.43 4.24
C ALA A 108 15.73 5.28 4.80
N LYS A 109 14.91 6.32 4.60
CA LYS A 109 13.50 6.30 4.98
C LYS A 109 12.67 5.68 3.87
N THR A 110 11.60 4.99 4.26
CA THR A 110 10.66 4.34 3.35
C THR A 110 9.24 4.89 3.51
N PRO A 111 9.04 6.21 3.25
CA PRO A 111 7.77 6.87 3.50
C PRO A 111 6.58 6.27 2.72
N ALA A 112 6.79 5.73 1.52
CA ALA A 112 5.72 5.08 0.76
C ALA A 112 5.29 3.77 1.44
N THR A 113 6.28 2.99 1.93
CA THR A 113 6.01 1.80 2.74
C THR A 113 5.33 2.15 4.06
N ASP A 114 5.77 3.21 4.75
CA ASP A 114 5.16 3.66 6.00
C ASP A 114 3.69 4.03 5.83
N VAL A 115 3.36 4.78 4.78
CA VAL A 115 1.99 5.14 4.42
C VAL A 115 1.16 3.90 4.11
N PHE A 116 1.70 2.96 3.32
CA PHE A 116 1.03 1.71 3.01
C PHE A 116 0.73 0.89 4.27
N LEU A 117 1.71 0.73 5.17
CA LEU A 117 1.55 0.00 6.42
C LEU A 117 0.54 0.69 7.35
N ALA A 118 0.54 2.03 7.42
CA ALA A 118 -0.45 2.79 8.17
C ALA A 118 -1.87 2.58 7.63
N GLU A 119 -2.01 2.47 6.30
CA GLU A 119 -3.29 2.15 5.67
C GLU A 119 -3.75 0.72 6.00
N VAL A 120 -2.85 -0.26 5.88
CA VAL A 120 -3.15 -1.68 6.20
C VAL A 120 -3.54 -1.85 7.66
N ARG A 121 -2.79 -1.26 8.60
CA ARG A 121 -3.15 -1.27 10.03
C ARG A 121 -4.55 -0.71 10.27
N ALA A 122 -4.92 0.34 9.54
CA ALA A 122 -6.22 1.00 9.66
C ALA A 122 -7.34 0.34 8.83
N HIS A 123 -7.09 -0.72 8.07
CA HIS A 123 -8.02 -1.24 7.07
C HIS A 123 -9.35 -1.68 7.68
N ASP A 124 -9.31 -2.52 8.71
CA ASP A 124 -10.51 -3.07 9.35
C ASP A 124 -11.30 -2.00 10.08
N LEU A 125 -10.63 -1.03 10.72
CA LEU A 125 -11.31 0.11 11.33
C LEU A 125 -11.97 1.01 10.29
N ASN A 126 -11.39 1.17 9.10
CA ASN A 126 -12.05 1.89 8.02
C ASN A 126 -13.32 1.15 7.55
N ALA A 127 -13.28 -0.18 7.44
CA ALA A 127 -14.46 -0.98 7.13
C ALA A 127 -15.54 -0.86 8.22
N PHE A 128 -15.14 -0.98 9.50
CA PHE A 128 -16.02 -0.84 10.65
C PHE A 128 -16.68 0.54 10.73
N ILE A 129 -15.92 1.62 10.52
CA ILE A 129 -16.44 3.00 10.50
C ILE A 129 -17.45 3.18 9.35
N ARG A 130 -17.16 2.64 8.16
CA ARG A 130 -18.07 2.71 7.02
C ARG A 130 -19.38 2.00 7.30
N HIS A 131 -19.33 0.81 7.89
CA HIS A 131 -20.53 0.06 8.28
C HIS A 131 -21.44 0.87 9.21
N HIS A 132 -20.89 1.41 10.30
CA HIS A 132 -21.68 2.18 11.27
C HIS A 132 -22.14 3.53 10.71
N SER A 133 -21.37 4.14 9.80
CA SER A 133 -21.80 5.35 9.10
C SER A 133 -23.01 5.06 8.21
N ALA A 134 -22.99 3.96 7.47
CA ALA A 134 -24.13 3.52 6.67
C ALA A 134 -25.35 3.16 7.53
N GLU A 135 -25.14 2.56 8.71
CA GLU A 135 -26.21 2.30 9.68
C GLU A 135 -26.86 3.60 10.18
N LEU A 136 -26.05 4.61 10.51
CA LEU A 136 -26.54 5.93 10.92
C LEU A 136 -27.33 6.60 9.79
N ASP A 137 -26.79 6.60 8.57
CA ASP A 137 -27.45 7.18 7.40
C ASP A 137 -28.79 6.48 7.12
N ALA A 138 -28.84 5.17 7.23
CA ALA A 138 -30.06 4.38 7.07
C ALA A 138 -31.09 4.70 8.17
N HIS A 139 -30.66 4.85 9.42
CA HIS A 139 -31.53 5.22 10.53
C HIS A 139 -32.18 6.59 10.31
N ILE A 140 -31.38 7.60 9.92
CA ILE A 140 -31.87 8.95 9.62
C ILE A 140 -32.84 8.92 8.43
N LYS A 141 -32.50 8.16 7.36
CA LYS A 141 -33.37 8.02 6.18
C LYS A 141 -34.72 7.38 6.51
N ASN A 142 -34.76 6.50 7.52
CA ASN A 142 -35.97 5.81 7.95
C ASN A 142 -36.78 6.60 9.01
N GLY A 143 -36.50 7.90 9.18
CA GLY A 143 -37.26 8.78 10.08
C GLY A 143 -36.68 8.88 11.50
N GLY A 144 -35.50 8.30 11.75
CA GLY A 144 -34.76 8.52 12.99
C GLY A 144 -34.31 9.96 13.16
N GLU A 145 -34.25 10.45 14.39
CA GLU A 145 -33.81 11.81 14.68
C GLU A 145 -32.28 11.87 14.74
N GLN A 146 -31.71 13.04 14.41
CA GLN A 146 -30.26 13.22 14.42
C GLN A 146 -29.64 13.03 15.82
N PHE A 147 -30.41 13.27 16.88
CA PHE A 147 -29.94 13.25 18.27
C PHE A 147 -30.74 12.31 19.16
N ASP A 148 -31.49 11.37 18.58
CA ASP A 148 -32.05 10.29 19.37
C ASP A 148 -30.95 9.38 19.94
N GLU A 149 -31.32 8.57 20.93
CA GLU A 149 -30.40 7.71 21.66
C GLU A 149 -29.59 6.79 20.73
N LYS A 150 -30.21 6.28 19.66
CA LYS A 150 -29.54 5.39 18.70
C LYS A 150 -28.52 6.16 17.86
N SER A 151 -28.91 7.32 17.32
CA SER A 151 -28.01 8.19 16.55
C SER A 151 -26.80 8.63 17.38
N VAL A 152 -27.02 9.00 18.65
CA VAL A 152 -25.93 9.39 19.56
C VAL A 152 -24.98 8.22 19.81
N ARG A 153 -25.49 7.02 20.11
CA ARG A 153 -24.66 5.81 20.31
C ARG A 153 -23.82 5.45 19.08
N ILE A 154 -24.42 5.46 17.88
CA ILE A 154 -23.69 5.11 16.65
C ILE A 154 -22.60 6.14 16.36
N ARG A 155 -22.88 7.45 16.57
CA ARG A 155 -21.84 8.49 16.43
C ARG A 155 -20.69 8.29 17.40
N ASP A 156 -20.98 7.94 18.66
CA ASP A 156 -19.94 7.70 19.67
C ASP A 156 -19.02 6.52 19.29
N ILE A 157 -19.60 5.44 18.78
CA ILE A 157 -18.85 4.30 18.21
C ILE A 157 -17.97 4.75 17.05
N ILE A 158 -18.50 5.54 16.11
CA ILE A 158 -17.75 6.05 14.95
C ILE A 158 -16.58 6.93 15.40
N VAL A 159 -16.82 7.84 16.35
CA VAL A 159 -15.80 8.76 16.88
C VAL A 159 -14.70 7.98 17.59
N SER A 160 -15.07 7.04 18.46
CA SER A 160 -14.12 6.17 19.17
C SER A 160 -13.27 5.34 18.20
N ALA A 161 -13.89 4.74 17.17
CA ALA A 161 -13.17 4.00 16.14
C ALA A 161 -12.22 4.89 15.34
N ARG A 162 -12.60 6.15 15.04
CA ARG A 162 -11.70 7.12 14.37
C ARG A 162 -10.50 7.46 15.25
N LEU A 163 -10.71 7.73 16.54
CA LEU A 163 -9.62 8.03 17.48
C LEU A 163 -8.65 6.86 17.58
N PHE A 164 -9.17 5.64 17.74
CA PHE A 164 -8.34 4.43 17.81
C PHE A 164 -7.58 4.18 16.50
N ARG A 165 -8.22 4.41 15.35
CA ARG A 165 -7.57 4.31 14.04
C ARG A 165 -6.37 5.24 13.92
N GLU A 166 -6.48 6.49 14.38
CA GLU A 166 -5.35 7.43 14.34
C GLU A 166 -4.23 7.03 15.29
N GLN A 167 -4.51 6.31 16.38
CA GLN A 167 -3.47 5.77 17.26
C GLN A 167 -2.68 4.66 16.57
N ILE A 168 -3.34 3.70 15.93
CA ILE A 168 -2.64 2.57 15.28
C ILE A 168 -1.92 2.98 13.99
N ARG A 169 -2.35 4.08 13.34
CA ARG A 169 -1.65 4.65 12.18
C ARG A 169 -0.24 5.13 12.53
N LYS A 170 -0.05 5.70 13.72
CA LYS A 170 1.24 6.19 14.23
C LYS A 170 2.30 5.08 14.36
N GLY A 171 1.87 3.81 14.43
CA GLY A 171 2.77 2.65 14.54
C GLY A 171 3.55 2.61 15.85
N VAL A 172 4.37 1.57 16.02
CA VAL A 172 5.52 1.62 16.94
C VAL A 172 6.62 2.28 16.13
N GLN A 173 6.96 3.54 16.44
CA GLN A 173 8.18 4.14 15.90
C GLN A 173 9.34 3.39 16.56
N SER A 174 9.90 2.40 15.86
CA SER A 174 11.14 1.72 16.26
C SER A 174 12.33 2.34 15.54
#